data_AF-A0A4R3U2H7-F1
#
_entry.id   AF-A0A4R3U2H7-F1
#
_cell.length_a   1.000
_cell.length_b   1.000
_cell.length_c   1.000
_cell.angle_alpha   90.00
_cell.angle_beta   90.00
_cell.angle_gamma   90.00
#
_symmetry.space_group_name_H-M   'P 1'
#
loop_
_entity.id
_entity.type
_entity.pdbx_description
1 polymer ?
#
loop_
_entity_poly.entity_id
_entity_poly.type
_entity_poly.pdbx_seq_one_letter_code
_entity_poly.pdbx_strand_id
1 'polypeptide(L)' 'MAKQSSPKLSTLASKILSGEKKPTVTDAKKLAASVLSQDETKGQKPKKTK' A
#
# COMPACT_ATOMS: atom_id res chain seq x y z
N MET A 1 14.21 6.42 6.61
CA MET A 1 13.55 5.13 6.34
C MET A 1 12.22 5.41 5.63
N ALA A 2 12.10 5.12 4.33
CA ALA A 2 10.80 5.20 3.65
C ALA A 2 9.83 4.26 4.38
N LYS A 3 8.61 4.70 4.69
CA LYS A 3 7.56 3.81 5.22
C LYS A 3 7.26 2.76 4.15
N GLN A 4 7.95 1.63 4.18
CA GLN A 4 7.69 0.52 3.28
C GLN A 4 6.26 0.05 3.51
N SER A 5 5.58 -0.29 2.41
CA SER A 5 4.34 -1.04 2.44
C SER A 5 4.43 -2.15 3.48
N SER A 6 3.38 -2.33 4.29
CA SER A 6 3.31 -3.43 5.25
C SER A 6 3.74 -4.74 4.59
N PRO A 7 4.55 -5.60 5.26
CA PRO A 7 5.02 -6.86 4.69
C PRO A 7 3.91 -7.69 4.05
N LYS A 8 2.71 -7.67 4.65
CA LYS A 8 1.51 -8.34 4.13
C LYS A 8 1.01 -7.77 2.81
N LEU A 9 1.03 -6.43 2.64
CA LEU A 9 0.62 -5.79 1.39
C LEU A 9 1.63 -6.01 0.28
N SER A 10 2.92 -6.01 0.61
CA SER A 10 3.98 -6.33 -0.36
C SER A 10 3.82 -7.75 -0.89
N THR A 11 3.66 -8.74 0.01
CA THR A 11 3.44 -10.14 -0.37
C THR A 11 2.15 -10.32 -1.16
N LEU A 12 1.07 -9.62 -0.79
CA LEU A 12 -0.19 -9.67 -1.52
C LEU A 12 -0.05 -9.13 -2.95
N ALA A 13 0.63 -7.99 -3.12
CA ALA A 13 0.91 -7.41 -4.43
C ALA A 13 1.79 -8.33 -5.28
N SER A 14 2.84 -8.92 -4.70
CA SER A 14 3.72 -9.87 -5.39
C SER A 14 2.94 -11.10 -5.90
N LYS A 15 2.04 -11.67 -5.08
CA LYS A 15 1.21 -12.83 -5.46
C LYS A 15 0.19 -12.51 -6.55
N ILE A 16 -0.32 -11.28 -6.58
CA ILE A 16 -1.22 -10.82 -7.64
C ILE A 16 -0.46 -10.63 -8.95
N LEU A 17 0.73 -10.00 -8.88
CA LEU A 17 1.56 -9.76 -10.06
C LEU A 17 2.13 -11.05 -10.65
N SER A 18 2.46 -12.03 -9.81
CA SER A 18 2.90 -13.36 -10.27
C SER A 18 1.78 -14.23 -10.82
N GLY A 19 0.51 -13.80 -10.74
CA GLY A 19 -0.64 -14.58 -11.15
C GLY A 19 -1.01 -15.72 -10.18
N GLU A 20 -0.27 -15.91 -9.09
CA GLU A 20 -0.54 -16.92 -8.06
C GLU A 20 -1.91 -16.70 -7.39
N LYS A 21 -2.34 -15.43 -7.27
CA LYS A 21 -3.64 -15.07 -6.70
C LYS A 21 -4.39 -14.10 -7.60
N LYS A 22 -5.60 -14.48 -8.00
CA LYS A 22 -6.54 -13.53 -8.62
C LYS A 22 -6.97 -12.47 -7.59
N PRO A 23 -6.80 -11.18 -7.89
CA PRO A 23 -7.22 -10.12 -6.98
C PRO A 23 -8.74 -10.12 -6.85
N THR A 24 -9.22 -10.13 -5.62
CA THR A 24 -10.64 -9.85 -5.35
C THR A 24 -10.88 -8.35 -5.37
N VAL A 25 -12.16 -7.93 -5.50
CA VAL A 25 -12.54 -6.52 -5.41
C VAL A 25 -12.04 -5.88 -4.10
N THR A 26 -12.06 -6.65 -3.00
CA THR A 26 -11.54 -6.21 -1.69
C THR A 26 -10.02 -6.03 -1.69
N ASP A 27 -9.27 -6.92 -2.35
CA ASP A 27 -7.81 -6.80 -2.47
C ASP A 27 -7.43 -5.56 -3.29
N ALA A 28 -8.12 -5.32 -4.40
CA ALA A 28 -7.92 -4.13 -5.24
C ALA A 28 -8.19 -2.84 -4.45
N LYS A 29 -9.29 -2.78 -3.70
CA LYS A 29 -9.61 -1.63 -2.83
C LYS A 29 -8.53 -1.38 -1.77
N LYS A 30 -8.02 -2.44 -1.12
CA LYS A 30 -6.95 -2.33 -0.11
C LYS A 30 -5.64 -1.84 -0.70
N LEU A 31 -5.26 -2.34 -1.88
CA LEU A 31 -4.05 -1.90 -2.57
C LEU A 31 -4.16 -0.44 -3.00
N ALA A 32 -5.28 -0.05 -3.62
CA ALA A 32 -5.52 1.34 -4.04
C ALA A 32 -5.51 2.31 -2.85
N ALA A 33 -6.21 1.97 -1.75
CA ALA A 33 -6.19 2.76 -0.53
C ALA A 33 -4.79 2.91 0.05
N SER A 34 -4.00 1.83 0.08
CA SER A 34 -2.62 1.89 0.57
C SER A 34 -1.73 2.78 -0.30
N VAL A 35 -1.95 2.83 -1.61
CA VAL A 35 -1.17 3.68 -2.53
C VAL A 35 -1.57 5.14 -2.36
N LEU A 36 -2.87 5.43 -2.31
CA LEU A 36 -3.40 6.78 -2.06
C LEU A 36 -2.85 7.35 -0.74
N SER A 37 -2.89 6.58 0.35
CA SER A 37 -2.34 7.03 1.63
C SER A 37 -0.81 7.17 1.66
N GLN A 38 -0.08 6.40 0.82
CA GLN A 38 1.35 6.61 0.65
C GLN A 38 1.66 7.89 -0.12
N ASP A 39 0.83 8.25 -1.09
CA ASP A 39 0.96 9.48 -1.85
C ASP A 39 0.64 10.72 -0.98
N GLU A 40 -0.47 10.66 -0.23
CA GLU A 40 -0.86 11.69 0.74
C GLU A 40 0.27 11.99 1.76
N THR A 41 1.02 10.98 2.16
CA THR A 41 2.12 11.12 3.13
C THR A 41 3.48 11.43 2.51
N LYS A 42 3.65 11.25 1.19
CA LYS A 42 4.87 11.65 0.46
C LYS A 42 4.87 13.14 0.12
N GLY A 43 3.70 13.78 -0.03
CA GLY A 43 3.57 15.23 -0.27
C GLY A 43 3.39 16.07 0.99
N GLN A 44 2.74 15.53 2.03
CA GLN A 44 2.45 16.25 3.26
C GLN A 44 3.02 15.45 4.45
N LYS A 45 4.27 15.73 4.83
CA LYS A 45 4.76 15.28 6.15
C LYS A 45 3.84 15.89 7.21
N PRO A 46 3.10 15.12 8.02
CA PRO A 46 2.40 15.70 9.16
C PRO A 46 3.48 16.34 10.05
N LYS A 47 3.42 17.67 10.15
CA LYS A 47 4.26 18.48 11.01
C LYS A 47 4.00 17.94 12.42
N LYS A 48 4.97 17.22 13.00
CA LYS A 48 4.91 16.84 14.42
C LYS A 48 4.87 18.15 15.21
N THR A 49 3.68 18.57 15.63
CA THR A 49 3.55 19.58 16.68
C THR A 49 4.06 18.92 17.96
N LYS A 50 5.14 19.52 18.47
CA LYS A 50 5.84 19.21 19.70
C LYS A 50 4.90 19.32 20.90
#